data_AF-U9W478-F1
#
_entry.id   AF-U9W478-F1
#
_cell.length_a   1.000
_cell.length_b   1.000
_cell.length_c   1.000
_cell.angle_alpha   90.00
_cell.angle_beta   90.00
_cell.angle_gamma   90.00
#
_symmetry.space_group_name_H-M   'P 1'
#
loop_
_entity.id
_entity.type
_entity.pdbx_description
1 polymer ?
#
loop_
_entity_poly.entity_id
_entity_poly.type
_entity_poly.pdbx_seq_one_letter_code
_entity_poly.pdbx_strand_id
1 'polypeptide(L)'
;MTNQSNDNTNAGFMSGAALQDNSLMQYVQSMEPETIAQLSRPVSTDVMQAMEHNIIALLGGLPSEGFNVSVTTSRENLGRLLASAMMGGYFLKGAEQRLAMETSIMDSIGTDLNE
;
A
#
# COMPACT_ATOMS: atom_id res chain seq x y z
N MET A 1 26.62 32.45 28.78
CA MET A 1 25.21 32.23 28.40
C MET A 1 25.21 31.17 27.30
N THR A 2 24.89 29.93 27.67
CA THR A 2 24.78 28.78 26.78
C THR A 2 23.45 28.86 26.03
N ASN A 3 23.48 28.99 24.70
CA ASN A 3 22.27 28.74 23.90
C ASN A 3 22.39 27.37 23.25
N GLN A 4 21.52 26.47 23.71
CA GLN A 4 21.40 25.09 23.30
C GLN A 4 20.86 24.97 21.89
N SER A 5 21.41 23.96 21.23
CA SER A 5 20.95 23.20 20.07
C SER A 5 19.46 23.32 19.75
N ASN A 6 19.17 23.53 18.47
CA ASN A 6 17.94 23.01 17.88
C ASN A 6 18.27 22.47 16.47
N ASP A 7 19.14 21.46 16.42
CA ASP A 7 19.29 20.61 15.25
C ASP A 7 18.08 19.68 15.21
N ASN A 8 17.07 20.07 14.44
CA ASN A 8 15.87 19.29 14.23
C ASN A 8 16.20 18.16 13.23
N THR A 9 16.92 17.14 13.69
CA THR A 9 17.24 15.92 12.92
C THR A 9 16.01 15.03 12.83
N ASN A 10 15.19 15.23 11.80
CA ASN A 10 14.14 14.27 11.43
C ASN A 10 14.50 13.50 10.14
N ALA A 11 15.80 13.22 9.97
CA ALA A 11 16.37 12.53 8.81
C ALA A 11 17.18 11.29 9.21
N GLY A 12 16.74 10.59 10.26
CA GLY A 12 17.52 9.53 10.91
C GLY A 12 16.93 8.13 10.90
N PHE A 13 15.80 7.86 10.21
CA PHE A 13 15.19 6.52 10.27
C PHE A 13 15.25 5.71 8.97
N MET A 14 15.60 6.30 7.82
CA MET A 14 15.47 5.61 6.53
C MET A 14 16.61 5.82 5.54
N SER A 15 17.81 6.15 6.04
CA SER A 15 19.00 6.31 5.19
C SER A 15 20.03 5.23 5.52
N GLY A 16 19.86 4.05 4.91
CA GLY A 16 20.95 3.09 4.72
C GLY A 16 20.83 1.76 5.45
N ALA A 17 20.02 0.85 4.92
CA ALA A 17 20.17 -0.59 5.22
C ALA A 17 19.76 -1.45 4.01
N ALA A 18 20.30 -1.13 2.83
CA ALA A 18 20.62 -2.22 1.93
C ALA A 18 21.76 -3.01 2.60
N LEU A 19 21.46 -4.21 3.09
CA LEU A 19 22.41 -5.30 3.35
C LEU A 19 23.37 -5.17 4.56
N GLN A 20 23.06 -4.38 5.59
CA GLN A 20 23.74 -4.56 6.88
C GLN A 20 22.95 -5.55 7.73
N ASP A 21 23.45 -6.79 7.74
CA ASP A 21 23.13 -7.90 8.64
C ASP A 21 21.71 -7.90 9.22
N ASN A 22 20.82 -8.69 8.63
CA ASN A 22 19.50 -8.93 9.22
C ASN A 22 19.71 -9.66 10.56
N SER A 23 19.87 -8.88 11.63
CA SER A 23 20.25 -9.38 12.96
C SER A 23 19.21 -10.36 13.50
N LEU A 24 17.96 -10.23 13.05
CA LEU A 24 16.89 -11.18 13.33
C LEU A 24 17.14 -12.53 12.62
N MET A 25 17.52 -12.51 11.33
CA MET A 25 17.92 -13.72 10.61
C MET A 25 19.15 -14.38 11.23
N GLN A 26 20.15 -13.60 11.64
CA GLN A 26 21.34 -14.13 12.31
C GLN A 26 20.98 -14.77 13.66
N TYR A 27 20.10 -14.13 14.44
CA TYR A 27 19.56 -14.67 15.67
C TYR A 27 18.77 -15.96 15.44
N VAL A 28 17.85 -16.00 14.46
CA VAL A 28 17.07 -17.18 14.09
C VAL A 28 18.00 -18.33 13.64
N GLN A 29 19.04 -18.04 12.86
CA GLN A 29 20.04 -19.03 12.43
C GLN A 29 20.92 -19.54 13.58
N SER A 30 21.12 -18.75 14.63
CA SER A 30 21.88 -19.14 15.82
C SER A 30 21.09 -19.99 16.82
N MET A 31 19.78 -20.13 16.65
CA MET A 31 18.93 -20.93 17.52
C MET A 31 19.16 -22.43 17.31
N GLU A 32 18.92 -23.22 18.36
CA GLU A 32 18.89 -24.66 18.24
C GLU A 32 17.75 -25.11 17.30
N PRO A 33 17.99 -26.11 16.43
CA PRO A 33 16.98 -26.62 15.51
C PRO A 33 15.67 -27.05 16.20
N GLU A 34 15.75 -27.55 17.44
CA GLU A 34 14.57 -27.92 18.23
C GLU A 34 13.72 -26.70 18.62
N THR A 35 14.34 -25.58 18.99
CA THR A 35 13.64 -24.33 19.32
C THR A 35 12.92 -23.77 18.09
N ILE A 36 13.58 -23.79 16.92
CA ILE A 36 12.98 -23.39 15.65
C ILE A 36 11.80 -24.31 15.31
N ALA A 37 11.96 -25.62 15.47
CA ALA A 37 10.92 -26.61 15.19
C ALA A 37 9.71 -26.47 16.13
N GLN A 38 9.91 -26.05 17.38
CA GLN A 38 8.81 -25.77 18.31
C GLN A 38 8.09 -24.46 17.96
N LEU A 39 8.84 -23.39 17.65
CA LEU A 39 8.27 -22.08 17.29
C LEU A 39 7.50 -22.09 15.97
N SER A 40 7.90 -22.97 15.04
CA SER A 40 7.26 -23.12 13.72
C SER A 40 6.04 -24.06 13.74
N ARG A 41 5.74 -24.71 14.88
CA ARG A 41 4.55 -25.55 15.02
C ARG A 41 3.36 -24.71 15.54
N PRO A 42 2.30 -24.52 14.75
CA PRO A 42 1.09 -23.91 15.26
C PRO A 42 0.47 -24.81 16.34
N VAL A 43 0.13 -24.22 17.48
CA VAL A 43 -0.41 -24.94 18.66
C VAL A 43 -1.84 -25.45 18.41
N SER A 44 -2.59 -24.80 17.51
CA SER A 44 -3.93 -25.20 17.09
C SER A 44 -4.26 -24.71 15.67
N THR A 45 -5.32 -25.25 15.07
CA THR A 45 -5.89 -24.78 13.80
C THR A 45 -6.30 -23.31 13.86
N ASP A 46 -6.87 -22.87 14.97
CA ASP A 46 -7.36 -21.50 15.15
C ASP A 46 -6.19 -20.50 15.15
N VAL A 47 -5.07 -20.87 15.77
CA VAL A 47 -3.83 -20.05 15.79
C VAL A 47 -3.23 -19.96 14.38
N MET A 48 -3.28 -21.05 13.61
CA MET A 48 -2.82 -21.06 12.21
C MET A 48 -3.66 -20.11 11.34
N GLN A 49 -4.99 -20.16 11.47
CA GLN A 49 -5.89 -19.25 10.76
C GLN A 49 -5.68 -17.78 11.18
N ALA A 50 -5.48 -17.54 12.47
CA ALA A 50 -5.17 -16.20 12.97
C ALA A 50 -3.84 -15.66 12.42
N MET A 51 -2.81 -16.51 12.31
CA MET A 51 -1.54 -16.15 11.65
C MET A 51 -1.72 -15.85 10.17
N GLU A 52 -2.44 -16.70 9.43
CA GLU A 52 -2.73 -16.48 8.00
C GLU A 52 -3.44 -15.14 7.80
N HIS A 53 -4.47 -14.87 8.59
CA HIS A 53 -5.19 -13.60 8.54
C HIS A 53 -4.29 -12.41 8.89
N ASN A 54 -3.42 -12.53 9.89
CA ASN A 54 -2.47 -11.49 10.25
C ASN A 54 -1.48 -11.20 9.10
N ILE A 55 -0.93 -12.24 8.46
CA ILE A 55 -0.04 -12.11 7.31
C ILE A 55 -0.76 -11.43 6.14
N ILE A 56 -1.98 -11.85 5.80
CA ILE A 56 -2.78 -11.21 4.74
C ILE A 56 -3.03 -9.73 5.06
N ALA A 57 -3.38 -9.41 6.30
CA ALA A 57 -3.60 -8.03 6.74
C ALA A 57 -2.32 -7.19 6.63
N LEU A 58 -1.17 -7.73 7.04
CA LEU A 58 0.13 -7.08 6.89
C LEU A 58 0.46 -6.86 5.42
N LEU A 59 0.26 -7.86 4.55
CA LEU A 59 0.53 -7.79 3.11
C LEU A 59 -0.41 -6.82 2.37
N GLY A 60 -1.69 -6.76 2.77
CA GLY A 60 -2.69 -5.88 2.16
C GLY A 60 -2.53 -4.41 2.53
N GLY A 61 -1.82 -4.11 3.63
CA GLY A 61 -1.54 -2.76 4.13
C GLY A 61 -0.10 -2.29 3.94
N LEU A 62 0.72 -3.00 3.15
CA LEU A 62 2.13 -2.67 3.02
C LEU A 62 2.33 -1.27 2.41
N PRO A 63 3.16 -0.40 3.03
CA PRO A 63 3.52 0.88 2.44
C PRO A 63 4.34 0.65 1.16
N SER A 64 3.94 1.31 0.07
CA SER A 64 4.55 1.14 -1.25
C SER A 64 6.01 1.59 -1.31
N GLU A 65 6.47 2.42 -0.36
CA GLU A 65 7.84 2.94 -0.32
C GLU A 65 8.89 1.89 0.10
N GLY A 66 8.48 0.83 0.83
CA GLY A 66 9.40 -0.17 1.38
C GLY A 66 9.30 -1.57 0.77
N PHE A 67 8.32 -1.80 -0.12
CA PHE A 67 7.99 -3.14 -0.60
C PHE A 67 7.78 -3.16 -2.11
N ASN A 68 8.45 -4.10 -2.79
CA ASN A 68 8.16 -4.41 -4.18
C ASN A 68 6.93 -5.33 -4.24
N VAL A 69 5.84 -4.85 -4.82
CA VAL A 69 4.62 -5.64 -5.02
C VAL A 69 4.64 -6.21 -6.44
N SER A 70 4.68 -7.54 -6.55
CA SER A 70 4.53 -8.26 -7.81
C SER A 70 3.22 -9.03 -7.82
N VAL A 71 2.39 -8.81 -8.84
CA VAL A 71 1.10 -9.49 -9.01
C VAL A 71 1.20 -10.45 -10.19
N THR A 72 1.04 -11.75 -9.92
CA THR A 72 1.00 -12.79 -10.96
C THR A 72 -0.44 -13.18 -11.22
N THR A 73 -0.86 -13.19 -12.49
CA THR A 73 -2.22 -13.57 -12.88
C THR A 73 -2.24 -14.25 -14.26
N SER A 74 -3.33 -14.92 -14.60
CA SER A 74 -3.50 -15.53 -15.93
C SER A 74 -3.84 -14.48 -16.99
N ARG A 75 -3.63 -14.83 -18.26
CA ARG A 75 -4.00 -13.98 -19.40
C ARG A 75 -5.48 -13.62 -19.38
N GLU A 76 -6.34 -14.57 -19.02
CA GLU A 76 -7.78 -14.40 -18.99
C GLU A 76 -8.20 -13.43 -17.90
N ASN A 77 -7.65 -13.56 -16.69
CA ASN A 77 -7.95 -12.69 -15.56
C ASN A 77 -7.40 -11.28 -15.79
N LEU A 78 -6.18 -11.17 -16.33
CA LEU A 78 -5.62 -9.88 -16.73
C LEU A 78 -6.48 -9.20 -17.80
N GLY A 79 -6.92 -9.94 -18.81
CA GLY A 79 -7.79 -9.42 -19.87
C GLY A 79 -9.11 -8.87 -19.32
N ARG A 80 -9.73 -9.58 -18.37
CA ARG A 80 -10.95 -9.12 -17.69
C ARG A 80 -10.71 -7.86 -16.86
N LEU A 81 -9.60 -7.79 -16.14
CA LEU A 81 -9.22 -6.61 -15.35
C LEU A 81 -8.98 -5.38 -16.24
N LEU A 82 -8.30 -5.55 -17.36
CA LEU A 82 -8.08 -4.46 -18.31
C LEU A 82 -9.39 -4.00 -18.96
N ALA A 83 -10.28 -4.93 -19.31
CA ALA A 83 -11.59 -4.60 -19.84
C ALA A 83 -12.44 -3.79 -18.84
N SER A 84 -12.48 -4.21 -17.56
CA SER A 84 -13.22 -3.46 -16.54
C SER A 84 -12.62 -2.08 -16.28
N ALA A 85 -11.29 -1.97 -16.22
CA ALA A 85 -10.59 -0.69 -16.09
C ALA A 85 -10.88 0.24 -17.28
N MET A 86 -10.88 -0.28 -18.51
CA MET A 86 -11.25 0.49 -19.70
C MET A 86 -12.69 0.98 -19.64
N MET A 87 -13.65 0.11 -19.31
CA MET A 87 -15.06 0.51 -19.15
C MET A 87 -15.22 1.58 -18.07
N GLY A 88 -14.53 1.42 -16.94
CA GLY A 88 -14.47 2.43 -15.89
C GLY A 88 -13.92 3.77 -16.38
N GLY A 89 -12.84 3.75 -17.16
CA GLY A 89 -12.26 4.96 -17.76
C GLY A 89 -13.23 5.71 -18.68
N TYR A 90 -13.96 5.00 -19.54
CA TYR A 90 -15.00 5.61 -20.39
C TYR A 90 -16.14 6.20 -19.58
N PHE A 91 -16.54 5.55 -18.49
CA PHE A 91 -17.55 6.07 -17.58
C PHE A 91 -17.10 7.39 -16.94
N LEU A 92 -15.86 7.45 -16.43
CA LEU A 92 -15.29 8.69 -15.88
C LEU A 92 -15.23 9.80 -16.94
N LYS A 93 -14.84 9.48 -18.17
CA LYS A 93 -14.81 10.48 -19.25
C LYS A 93 -16.20 11.03 -19.58
N GLY A 94 -17.22 10.17 -19.60
CA GLY A 94 -18.61 10.59 -19.77
C GLY A 94 -19.08 11.48 -18.62
N ALA A 95 -18.71 11.15 -17.38
CA ALA A 95 -19.02 11.97 -16.21
C ALA A 95 -18.35 13.36 -16.28
N GLU A 96 -17.11 13.43 -16.75
CA GLU A 96 -16.39 14.69 -16.97
C GLU A 96 -17.09 15.56 -18.03
N GLN A 97 -17.49 14.98 -19.16
CA GLN A 97 -18.21 15.71 -20.22
C GLN A 97 -19.54 16.26 -19.73
N ARG A 98 -20.28 15.47 -18.95
CA ARG A 98 -21.53 15.91 -18.34
C ARG A 98 -21.30 17.05 -17.35
N LEU A 99 -20.31 16.93 -16.47
CA LEU A 99 -19.98 17.98 -15.51
C LEU A 99 -19.54 19.27 -16.21
N ALA A 100 -18.73 19.18 -17.27
CA ALA A 100 -18.32 20.32 -18.06
C ALA A 100 -19.52 21.03 -18.72
N MET A 101 -20.47 20.26 -19.26
CA MET A 101 -21.70 20.81 -19.83
C MET A 101 -22.56 21.51 -18.78
N GLU A 102 -22.81 20.85 -17.63
CA GLU A 102 -23.56 21.44 -16.53
C GLU A 102 -22.91 22.74 -16.02
N THR A 103 -21.57 22.76 -15.94
CA THR A 103 -20.81 23.96 -15.57
C THR A 103 -21.01 25.10 -16.58
N SER A 104 -20.90 24.81 -17.89
CA SER A 104 -21.12 25.84 -18.91
C SER A 104 -22.54 26.39 -18.96
N ILE A 105 -23.54 25.53 -18.68
CA ILE A 105 -24.95 25.95 -18.61
C ILE A 105 -25.15 26.87 -17.39
N MET A 106 -24.62 26.49 -16.22
CA MET A 106 -24.69 27.33 -15.02
C MET A 106 -24.01 28.69 -15.21
N ASP A 107 -22.84 28.71 -15.84
CA ASP A 107 -22.11 29.96 -16.15
C ASP A 107 -22.96 30.88 -17.05
N SER A 108 -23.59 30.32 -18.08
CA SER A 108 -24.49 31.08 -18.97
C SER A 108 -25.76 31.60 -18.29
N ILE A 109 -26.30 30.89 -17.31
CA ILE A 109 -27.50 31.32 -16.56
C ILE A 109 -27.14 32.37 -15.49
N GLY A 110 -25.93 32.29 -14.93
CA GLY A 110 -25.44 33.26 -13.94
C GLY A 110 -25.19 34.66 -14.52
N THR A 111 -24.91 34.75 -15.82
CA THR A 111 -24.65 36.04 -16.50
C THR A 111 -25.89 36.89 -16.76
N ASP A 112 -27.11 36.33 -16.73
CA ASP A 112 -28.36 37.07 -17.02
C ASP A 112 -28.99 37.79 -15.82
N LEU A 113 -28.39 37.69 -14.61
CA LEU A 113 -28.95 38.31 -13.37
C LEU A 113 -28.18 39.55 -12.89
N ASN A 114 -27.20 40.03 -13.64
CA ASN A 114 -26.32 41.15 -13.25
C ASN A 114 -26.36 42.37 -14.22
N GLU A 115 -27.41 42.50 -15.03
CA GLU A 115 -27.70 43.72 -15.83
C GLU A 115 -28.98 44.42 -15.37
#